data_AF-A0A352LYW9-F1
#
_entry.id   AF-A0A352LYW9-F1
#
_cell.length_a   1.000
_cell.length_b   1.000
_cell.length_c   1.000
_cell.angle_alpha   90.00
_cell.angle_beta   90.00
_cell.angle_gamma   90.00
#
_symmetry.space_group_name_H-M   'P 1'
#
loop_
_entity.id
_entity.type
_entity.pdbx_description
1 polymer ?
#
loop_
_entity_poly.entity_id
_entity_poly.type
_entity_poly.pdbx_seq_one_letter_code
_entity_poly.pdbx_strand_id
1 'polypeptide(L)'
;MSNIGGFASGSSITITPLGLNCDYRRVLIHEMGHCFHFQTYELQNQFQQKFWSGRNGYSGSAGGANPPAISQYGGSNVMEDMAEAIAYYVVYGKSMKQMSPERYELVKNLVMEGKEW
;
A
#
# COMPACT_ATOMS: atom_id res chain seq x y z
N MET A 1 14.62 8.25 -3.01
CA MET A 1 13.31 8.23 -2.36
C MET A 1 13.30 9.38 -1.37
N SER A 2 12.32 10.27 -1.45
CA SER A 2 12.20 11.44 -0.57
C SER A 2 11.21 11.10 0.54
N ASN A 3 11.61 11.22 1.81
CA ASN A 3 10.73 11.02 2.95
C ASN A 3 10.10 12.35 3.33
N ILE A 4 8.77 12.40 3.47
CA ILE A 4 8.15 13.36 4.37
C ILE A 4 7.92 12.64 5.68
N GLY A 5 8.54 13.16 6.73
CA GLY A 5 8.21 12.79 8.09
C GLY A 5 7.19 13.79 8.64
N GLY A 6 6.31 13.29 9.48
CA GLY A 6 5.43 14.11 10.27
C GLY A 6 5.00 13.33 11.50
N PHE A 7 4.55 14.03 12.52
CA PHE A 7 3.91 13.39 13.66
C PHE A 7 2.65 14.17 14.01
N ALA A 8 1.61 13.44 14.38
CA ALA A 8 0.43 14.00 15.00
C ALA A 8 0.59 13.95 16.52
N SER A 9 0.28 15.05 17.19
CA SER A 9 0.24 15.11 18.66
C SER A 9 -0.99 15.92 19.07
N GLY A 10 -1.93 15.26 19.76
CA GLY A 10 -3.23 15.86 20.07
C GLY A 10 -3.96 16.30 18.80
N SER A 11 -4.34 17.58 18.74
CA SER A 11 -5.00 18.21 17.58
C SER A 11 -4.03 18.85 16.58
N SER A 12 -2.73 18.65 16.73
CA SER A 12 -1.71 19.30 15.91
C SER A 12 -1.02 18.32 14.96
N ILE A 13 -0.82 18.75 13.72
CA ILE A 13 -0.03 18.04 12.71
C ILE A 13 1.25 18.84 12.47
N THR A 14 2.41 18.22 12.71
CA THR A 14 3.71 18.80 12.35
C THR A 14 4.18 18.15 11.07
N ILE A 15 4.37 18.95 10.02
CA ILE A 15 4.94 18.51 8.75
C ILE A 15 6.38 18.99 8.70
N THR A 16 7.34 18.07 8.63
CA THR A 16 8.76 18.42 8.54
C THR A 16 9.24 18.20 7.10
N PRO A 17 9.72 19.26 6.40
CA PRO A 17 10.32 19.10 5.10
C PRO A 17 11.71 18.46 5.27
N LEU A 18 11.81 17.15 5.07
CA LEU A 18 13.11 16.42 5.04
C LEU A 18 13.73 16.39 3.63
N GLY A 19 13.21 17.21 2.70
CA GLY A 19 13.63 17.30 1.30
C GLY A 19 12.44 17.62 0.40
N LEU A 20 12.55 18.67 -0.41
CA LEU A 20 11.51 19.14 -1.32
C LEU A 20 11.49 18.27 -2.58
N ASN A 21 10.70 17.19 -2.58
CA ASN A 21 10.18 16.47 -3.77
C ASN A 21 9.35 15.28 -3.30
N CYS A 22 8.16 15.55 -2.77
CA CYS A 22 7.22 14.55 -2.29
C CYS A 22 5.94 14.59 -3.15
N ASP A 23 5.46 13.42 -3.52
CA ASP A 23 4.14 13.30 -4.12
C ASP A 23 3.10 13.28 -2.98
N TYR A 24 2.69 14.48 -2.52
CA TYR A 24 1.68 14.63 -1.46
C TYR A 24 0.37 13.93 -1.80
N ARG A 25 0.02 13.86 -3.09
CA ARG A 25 -1.18 13.14 -3.53
C ARG A 25 -1.04 11.65 -3.25
N ARG A 26 0.10 11.04 -3.58
CA ARG A 26 0.38 9.64 -3.28
C ARG A 26 0.39 9.37 -1.77
N VAL A 27 1.02 10.24 -0.98
CA VAL A 27 1.06 10.12 0.49
C VAL A 27 -0.36 10.18 1.06
N LEU A 28 -1.17 11.17 0.67
CA LEU A 28 -2.55 11.27 1.15
C LEU A 28 -3.37 10.02 0.82
N ILE A 29 -3.24 9.51 -0.40
CA ILE A 29 -3.96 8.29 -0.83
C ILE A 29 -3.47 7.05 -0.07
N HIS A 30 -2.16 6.95 0.23
CA HIS A 30 -1.59 5.89 1.06
C HIS A 30 -2.22 5.91 2.46
N GLU A 31 -2.25 7.07 3.13
CA GLU A 31 -2.87 7.21 4.45
C GLU A 31 -4.38 6.93 4.42
N MET A 32 -5.08 7.33 3.34
CA MET A 32 -6.48 6.95 3.12
C MET A 32 -6.64 5.44 2.95
N GLY A 33 -5.67 4.77 2.31
CA GLY A 33 -5.57 3.31 2.25
C GLY A 33 -5.50 2.70 3.64
N HIS A 34 -4.78 3.34 4.57
CA HIS A 34 -4.78 2.92 5.97
C HIS A 34 -6.17 3.01 6.62
N CYS A 35 -6.83 4.15 6.50
CA CYS A 35 -8.20 4.33 7.00
C CYS A 35 -9.16 3.29 6.42
N PHE A 36 -9.03 2.97 5.12
CA PHE A 36 -9.87 1.99 4.44
C PHE A 36 -9.75 0.60 5.08
N HIS A 37 -8.53 0.06 5.23
CA HIS A 37 -8.39 -1.31 5.74
C HIS A 37 -8.80 -1.45 7.22
N PHE A 38 -8.70 -0.39 8.03
CA PHE A 38 -9.27 -0.40 9.39
C PHE A 38 -10.80 -0.52 9.41
N GLN A 39 -11.47 -0.10 8.34
CA GLN A 39 -12.92 -0.22 8.17
C GLN A 39 -13.34 -1.49 7.42
N THR A 40 -12.40 -2.16 6.74
CA THR A 40 -12.68 -3.31 5.85
C THR A 40 -11.74 -4.50 6.11
N TYR A 41 -11.74 -5.03 7.34
CA TYR A 41 -10.82 -6.10 7.76
C TYR A 41 -10.87 -7.36 6.87
N GLU A 42 -12.06 -7.71 6.37
CA GLU A 42 -12.23 -8.85 5.47
C GLU A 42 -11.48 -8.69 4.15
N LEU A 43 -11.46 -7.47 3.59
CA LEU A 43 -10.74 -7.18 2.34
C LEU A 43 -9.23 -7.20 2.55
N GLN A 44 -8.76 -6.73 3.71
CA GLN A 44 -7.36 -6.85 4.10
C GLN A 44 -6.94 -8.34 4.19
N ASN A 45 -7.78 -9.19 4.78
CA ASN A 45 -7.50 -10.63 4.86
C ASN A 45 -7.43 -11.28 3.47
N GLN A 46 -8.30 -10.89 2.53
CA GLN A 46 -8.22 -11.37 1.16
C GLN A 46 -6.91 -10.94 0.47
N PHE A 47 -6.50 -9.69 0.67
CA PHE A 47 -5.21 -9.19 0.19
C PHE A 47 -4.04 -9.99 0.80
N GLN A 48 -4.08 -10.22 2.11
CA GLN A 48 -3.07 -11.00 2.84
C GLN A 48 -2.98 -12.43 2.33
N GLN A 49 -4.13 -13.11 2.16
CA GLN A 49 -4.16 -14.48 1.66
C GLN A 49 -3.60 -14.58 0.24
N LYS A 50 -3.85 -13.56 -0.60
CA LYS A 50 -3.38 -13.56 -1.97
C LYS A 50 -1.88 -13.33 -2.09
N PHE A 51 -1.33 -12.37 -1.33
CA PHE A 51 0.05 -11.91 -1.54
C PHE A 51 1.01 -12.22 -0.39
N TRP A 52 0.53 -12.58 0.79
CA TRP A 52 1.33 -12.75 2.02
C TRP A 52 1.07 -14.10 2.71
N SER A 53 0.51 -15.08 2.00
CA SER A 53 0.19 -16.42 2.54
C SER A 53 1.38 -17.37 2.62
N GLY A 54 2.51 -17.03 2.01
CA GLY A 54 3.72 -17.84 2.07
C GLY A 54 4.29 -17.93 3.49
N ARG A 55 4.79 -19.11 3.88
CA ARG A 55 5.70 -19.25 5.03
C ARG A 55 7.13 -19.35 4.53
N ASN A 56 8.05 -18.69 5.22
CA ASN A 56 9.46 -18.96 5.00
C ASN A 56 9.80 -20.32 5.63
N GLY A 57 10.00 -21.34 4.79
CA GLY A 57 10.24 -22.72 5.23
C GLY A 57 11.53 -22.92 6.03
N TYR A 58 12.47 -21.97 6.00
CA TYR A 58 13.73 -22.03 6.73
C TYR A 58 13.66 -21.39 8.12
N SER A 59 12.87 -20.32 8.28
CA SER A 59 12.78 -19.57 9.54
C SER A 59 11.46 -19.75 10.30
N GLY A 60 10.47 -20.44 9.72
CA GLY A 60 9.12 -20.56 10.29
C GLY A 60 8.35 -19.24 10.41
N SER A 61 8.94 -18.13 9.94
CA SER A 61 8.34 -16.79 9.97
C SER A 61 7.33 -16.64 8.83
N ALA A 62 6.42 -15.68 8.97
CA ALA A 62 5.61 -15.22 7.84
C ALA A 62 6.55 -14.86 6.68
N GLY A 63 6.27 -15.39 5.49
CA GLY A 63 6.99 -15.03 4.28
C GLY A 63 6.72 -13.57 3.91
N GLY A 64 7.64 -12.96 3.18
CA GLY A 64 7.39 -11.64 2.58
C GLY A 64 6.36 -11.73 1.46
N ALA A 65 5.93 -10.56 0.96
CA ALA A 65 5.03 -10.46 -0.16
C ALA A 65 5.51 -11.28 -1.37
N ASN A 66 4.63 -12.09 -1.95
CA ASN A 66 4.86 -12.85 -3.17
C ASN A 66 3.65 -12.75 -4.13
N PRO A 67 3.82 -12.20 -5.35
CA PRO A 67 5.03 -11.56 -5.87
C PRO A 67 5.44 -10.33 -5.03
N PRO A 68 6.69 -9.83 -5.15
CA PRO A 68 7.18 -8.69 -4.37
C PRO A 68 6.21 -7.52 -4.36
N ALA A 69 6.14 -6.81 -3.23
CA ALA A 69 5.32 -5.61 -3.07
C ALA A 69 5.66 -4.54 -4.13
N ILE A 70 4.69 -3.67 -4.43
CA ILE A 70 4.84 -2.64 -5.48
C ILE A 70 5.96 -1.63 -5.16
N SER A 71 6.31 -1.49 -3.88
CA SER A 71 7.43 -0.68 -3.41
C SER A 71 8.19 -1.40 -2.30
N GLN A 72 9.45 -0.99 -2.08
CA GLN A 72 10.26 -1.51 -0.98
C GLN A 72 9.61 -1.26 0.39
N TYR A 73 8.98 -0.10 0.56
CA TYR A 73 8.29 0.25 1.80
C TYR A 73 7.06 -0.63 2.04
N GLY A 74 6.26 -0.88 0.99
CA GLY A 74 5.14 -1.82 1.07
C GLY A 74 5.56 -3.25 1.40
N GLY A 75 6.81 -3.63 1.13
CA GLY A 75 7.36 -4.93 1.51
C GLY A 75 7.58 -5.13 3.02
N SER A 76 7.32 -4.12 3.85
CA SER A 76 7.50 -4.19 5.31
C SER A 76 6.42 -5.01 6.02
N ASN A 77 5.15 -4.87 5.62
CA ASN A 77 4.03 -5.66 6.11
C ASN A 77 2.82 -5.55 5.15
N VAL A 78 1.79 -6.36 5.39
CA VAL A 78 0.60 -6.44 4.52
C VAL A 78 -0.22 -5.15 4.45
N MET A 79 -0.30 -4.38 5.54
CA MET A 79 -1.07 -3.12 5.56
C MET A 79 -0.39 -2.06 4.71
N GLU A 80 0.94 -1.99 4.79
CA GLU A 80 1.77 -1.10 3.97
C GLU A 80 1.74 -1.48 2.49
N ASP A 81 1.80 -2.78 2.14
CA ASP A 81 1.65 -3.24 0.74
C ASP A 81 0.29 -2.85 0.18
N MET A 82 -0.79 -3.04 0.95
CA MET A 82 -2.13 -2.67 0.51
C MET A 82 -2.29 -1.15 0.33
N ALA A 83 -1.81 -0.34 1.28
CA ALA A 83 -1.85 1.12 1.19
C ALA A 83 -1.04 1.64 0.00
N GLU A 84 0.18 1.10 -0.21
CA GLU A 84 1.00 1.42 -1.37
C GLU A 84 0.34 0.98 -2.68
N ALA A 85 -0.28 -0.21 -2.74
CA ALA A 85 -0.98 -0.69 -3.93
C ALA A 85 -2.16 0.22 -4.30
N ILE A 86 -2.95 0.70 -3.32
CA ILE A 86 -4.03 1.66 -3.54
C ILE A 86 -3.48 2.98 -4.08
N ALA A 87 -2.41 3.50 -3.48
CA ALA A 87 -1.80 4.75 -3.92
C ALA A 87 -1.22 4.64 -5.34
N TYR A 88 -0.51 3.55 -5.64
CA TYR A 88 0.03 3.28 -6.98
C TYR A 88 -1.06 3.11 -8.03
N TYR A 89 -2.19 2.49 -7.67
CA TYR A 89 -3.32 2.33 -8.57
C TYR A 89 -3.87 3.68 -9.05
N VAL A 90 -4.07 4.62 -8.13
CA VAL A 90 -4.67 5.93 -8.43
C VAL A 90 -3.68 6.87 -9.12
N VAL A 91 -2.40 6.82 -8.75
CA VAL A 91 -1.39 7.77 -9.25
C VAL A 91 -0.68 7.26 -10.51
N TYR A 92 -0.46 5.94 -10.59
CA TYR A 92 0.33 5.29 -11.64
C TYR A 92 -0.36 4.06 -12.23
N GLY A 93 -1.70 4.02 -12.31
CA GLY A 93 -2.48 2.82 -12.64
C GLY A 93 -2.04 2.11 -13.91
N LYS A 94 -1.79 2.84 -15.00
CA LYS A 94 -1.21 2.26 -16.24
C LYS A 94 0.11 1.51 -16.02
N SER A 95 1.03 2.10 -15.25
CA SER A 95 2.32 1.48 -14.93
C SER A 95 2.14 0.29 -13.98
N MET A 96 1.25 0.41 -13.00
CA MET A 96 0.94 -0.68 -12.06
C MET A 96 0.35 -1.89 -12.78
N LYS A 97 -0.53 -1.67 -13.77
CA LYS A 97 -1.11 -2.74 -14.60
C LYS A 97 -0.05 -3.57 -15.32
N GLN A 98 1.09 -2.97 -15.67
CA GLN A 98 2.21 -3.65 -16.31
C GLN A 98 3.13 -4.34 -15.30
N MET A 99 3.47 -3.67 -14.20
CA MET A 99 4.46 -4.15 -13.23
C MET A 99 3.88 -5.16 -12.22
N SER A 100 2.61 -5.00 -11.84
CA SER A 100 1.94 -5.83 -10.85
C SER A 100 0.45 -6.01 -11.21
N PRO A 101 0.14 -6.70 -12.33
CA PRO A 101 -1.22 -6.85 -12.84
C PRO A 101 -2.17 -7.48 -11.81
N GLU A 102 -1.69 -8.41 -10.99
CA GLU A 102 -2.54 -9.05 -9.98
C GLU A 102 -2.96 -8.10 -8.85
N ARG A 103 -2.05 -7.22 -8.40
CA ARG A 103 -2.37 -6.17 -7.43
C ARG A 103 -3.29 -5.13 -8.06
N TYR A 104 -3.05 -4.76 -9.33
CA TYR A 104 -3.91 -3.84 -10.07
C TYR A 104 -5.34 -4.34 -10.11
N GLU A 105 -5.55 -5.59 -10.54
CA GLU A 105 -6.90 -6.18 -10.62
C GLU A 105 -7.54 -6.37 -9.25
N LEU A 106 -6.75 -6.68 -8.21
CA LEU A 106 -7.30 -6.77 -6.86
C LEU A 106 -7.79 -5.41 -6.36
N VAL A 107 -6.99 -4.35 -6.48
CA VAL A 107 -7.37 -2.99 -6.06
C VAL A 107 -8.57 -2.49 -6.86
N LYS A 108 -8.55 -2.70 -8.19
CA LYS A 108 -9.67 -2.36 -9.07
C LYS A 108 -10.99 -2.94 -8.55
N ASN A 109 -11.00 -4.23 -8.24
CA ASN A 109 -12.23 -4.95 -7.90
C ASN A 109 -12.63 -4.80 -6.43
N LEU A 110 -11.67 -4.82 -5.50
CA LEU A 110 -11.95 -4.80 -4.06
C LEU A 110 -12.07 -3.40 -3.47
N VAL A 111 -11.40 -2.41 -4.06
CA VAL A 111 -11.31 -1.05 -3.47
C VAL A 111 -12.02 -0.02 -4.35
N MET A 112 -11.91 -0.16 -5.67
CA MET A 112 -12.31 0.89 -6.61
C MET A 112 -13.59 0.59 -7.40
N GLU A 113 -14.28 -0.49 -7.07
CA GLU A 113 -15.57 -0.88 -7.69
C GLU A 113 -15.50 -0.95 -9.23
N GLY A 114 -14.36 -1.39 -9.77
CA GLY A 114 -14.15 -1.55 -11.21
C GLY A 114 -13.69 -0.31 -11.97
N LYS A 115 -13.61 0.86 -11.34
CA LYS A 115 -13.10 2.10 -11.96
C LYS A 115 -11.61 1.95 -12.28
N GLU A 116 -11.12 2.58 -13.36
CA GLU A 116 -9.71 2.51 -13.81
C GLU A 116 -9.03 3.88 -13.82
N TRP A 117 -7.69 3.89 -13.62
CA TRP A 117 -6.82 5.07 -13.59
C TRP A 117 -5.54 4.85 -14.41
#